data_AF-A3DLJ3-F1
#
_entry.id   AF-A3DLJ3-F1
#
_cell.length_a   1.000
_cell.length_b   1.000
_cell.length_c   1.000
_cell.angle_alpha   90.00
_cell.angle_beta   90.00
_cell.angle_gamma   90.00
#
_symmetry.space_group_name_H-M   'P 1'
#
loop_
_entity.id
_entity.type
_entity.pdbx_description
1 polymer ?
#
loop_
_entity_poly.entity_id
_entity_poly.type
_entity_poly.pdbx_seq_one_letter_code
_entity_poly.pdbx_strand_id
1 'polypeptide(L)'
;MAVIVEAYHIQFRDSFLHREKMFPYKIALLLIVAVTFLYMNIYVYMILALIGIIHFLLIREYRIILYSLLVYISPALLIVLIDYLAGTLSYKIIATLVFGYTSFIYILLFYATTPIQQLYKYFGRNVFTLSLLMLHNIVAELYEVIESKRTRGWEPGFNIYNHFLLVFEAIRITIIRIEEITVALRSRGVD
;
A
#
# COMPACT_ATOMS: atom_id res chain seq x y z
N MET A 1 7.67 12.12 0.09
CA MET A 1 7.47 10.95 0.97
C MET A 1 6.72 9.91 0.15
N ALA A 2 7.18 8.65 0.11
CA ALA A 2 6.47 7.61 -0.64
C ALA A 2 5.11 7.30 0.03
N VAL A 3 4.05 7.06 -0.74
CA VAL A 3 2.68 6.75 -0.25
C VAL A 3 2.69 5.67 0.83
N ILE A 4 3.55 4.66 0.67
CA ILE A 4 3.68 3.52 1.59
C ILE A 4 4.27 3.95 2.94
N VAL A 5 5.21 4.89 2.96
CA VAL A 5 5.82 5.41 4.20
C VAL A 5 4.80 6.24 4.99
N GLU A 6 4.00 7.06 4.31
CA GLU A 6 2.92 7.79 4.96
C GLU A 6 1.87 6.82 5.55
N ALA A 7 1.51 5.79 4.78
CA ALA A 7 0.58 4.75 5.24
C ALA A 7 1.12 3.99 6.46
N TYR A 8 2.42 3.69 6.49
CA TYR A 8 3.08 3.08 7.63
C TYR A 8 2.99 3.97 8.88
N HIS A 9 3.25 5.27 8.76
CA HIS A 9 3.13 6.19 9.90
C HIS A 9 1.70 6.29 10.45
N ILE A 10 0.70 6.20 9.58
CA ILE A 10 -0.71 6.23 9.99
C ILE A 10 -1.05 5.03 10.88
N GLN A 11 -0.44 3.85 10.66
CA GLN A 11 -0.71 2.64 11.46
C GLN A 11 -0.46 2.84 12.96
N PHE A 12 0.43 3.76 13.34
CA PHE A 12 0.78 4.06 14.73
C PHE A 12 -0.08 5.16 15.36
N ARG A 13 -1.03 5.74 14.60
CA ARG A 13 -1.93 6.77 15.12
C ARG A 13 -3.18 6.14 15.72
N ASP A 14 -3.65 6.74 16.81
CA ASP A 14 -4.93 6.37 17.40
C ASP A 14 -6.09 7.01 16.62
N SER A 15 -6.87 6.18 15.94
CA SER A 15 -8.14 6.59 15.34
C SER A 15 -9.20 5.51 15.46
N PHE A 16 -10.46 5.87 15.23
CA PHE A 16 -11.56 4.90 15.30
C PHE A 16 -11.41 3.73 14.30
N LEU A 17 -10.77 3.96 13.14
CA LEU A 17 -10.50 2.92 12.12
C LEU A 17 -9.42 1.93 12.53
N HIS A 18 -8.58 2.29 13.51
CA HIS A 18 -7.55 1.41 14.07
C HIS A 18 -8.11 0.46 15.11
N ARG A 19 -9.36 0.61 15.56
CA ARG A 19 -9.97 -0.28 16.56
C ARG A 19 -10.19 -1.68 15.97
N GLU A 20 -9.90 -2.72 16.76
CA GLU A 20 -10.09 -4.11 16.34
C GLU A 20 -11.51 -4.41 15.82
N LYS A 21 -12.53 -3.80 16.44
CA LYS A 21 -13.94 -3.95 16.02
C LYS A 21 -14.21 -3.46 14.60
N MET A 22 -13.36 -2.59 14.05
CA MET A 22 -13.47 -2.09 12.67
C MET A 22 -12.78 -3.01 11.65
N PHE A 23 -12.07 -4.05 12.08
CA PHE A 23 -11.41 -4.97 11.16
C PHE A 23 -12.40 -5.66 10.19
N PRO A 24 -13.53 -6.27 10.65
CA PRO A 24 -14.50 -6.87 9.74
C PRO A 24 -15.12 -5.87 8.77
N TYR A 25 -15.34 -4.63 9.22
CA TYR A 25 -15.86 -3.55 8.38
C TYR A 25 -14.91 -3.24 7.22
N LYS A 26 -13.60 -3.12 7.48
CA LYS A 26 -12.59 -2.86 6.45
C LYS A 26 -12.48 -4.01 5.44
N ILE A 27 -12.60 -5.26 5.90
CA ILE A 27 -12.67 -6.44 5.02
C ILE A 27 -13.94 -6.41 4.16
N ALA A 28 -15.10 -6.10 4.75
CA ALA A 28 -16.35 -5.98 4.01
C ALA A 28 -16.27 -4.92 2.90
N LEU A 29 -15.65 -3.77 3.19
CA LEU A 29 -15.40 -2.73 2.20
C LEU A 29 -14.53 -3.22 1.03
N LEU A 30 -13.42 -3.93 1.32
CA LEU A 30 -12.57 -4.52 0.29
C LEU A 30 -13.34 -5.53 -0.57
N LEU A 31 -14.16 -6.38 0.05
CA LEU A 31 -14.99 -7.35 -0.67
C LEU A 31 -16.04 -6.66 -1.54
N ILE A 32 -16.70 -5.61 -1.05
CA ILE A 32 -17.65 -4.82 -1.82
C ILE A 32 -16.97 -4.28 -3.08
N VAL A 33 -15.80 -3.66 -2.93
CA VAL A 33 -15.03 -3.14 -4.07
C VAL A 33 -14.69 -4.28 -5.04
N ALA A 34 -14.18 -5.41 -4.56
CA ALA A 34 -13.86 -6.55 -5.42
C ALA A 34 -15.08 -7.07 -6.21
N VAL A 35 -16.24 -7.19 -5.56
CA VAL A 35 -17.49 -7.64 -6.20
C VAL A 35 -17.99 -6.62 -7.22
N THR A 36 -17.79 -5.32 -6.98
CA THR A 36 -18.26 -4.28 -7.92
C THR A 36 -17.60 -4.36 -9.30
N PHE A 37 -16.43 -5.01 -9.40
CA PHE A 37 -15.77 -5.30 -10.68
C PHE A 37 -16.72 -5.99 -11.70
N LEU A 38 -17.62 -6.85 -11.22
CA LEU A 38 -18.55 -7.61 -12.06
C LEU A 38 -19.58 -6.72 -12.79
N TYR A 39 -19.86 -5.53 -12.27
CA TYR A 39 -20.93 -4.66 -12.79
C TYR A 39 -20.42 -3.58 -13.76
N MET A 40 -19.10 -3.35 -13.86
CA MET A 40 -18.48 -2.37 -14.77
C MET A 40 -19.19 -1.01 -14.84
N ASN A 41 -19.57 -0.46 -13.69
CA ASN A 41 -20.30 0.80 -13.59
C ASN A 41 -19.42 1.91 -12.97
N ILE A 42 -19.07 2.91 -13.79
CA ILE A 42 -18.18 4.00 -13.36
C ILE A 42 -18.74 4.80 -12.19
N TYR A 43 -20.07 5.00 -12.13
CA TYR A 43 -20.70 5.79 -11.08
C TYR A 43 -20.56 5.10 -9.72
N VAL A 44 -20.70 3.77 -9.68
CA VAL A 44 -20.50 2.98 -8.47
C VAL A 44 -19.05 3.10 -7.99
N TYR A 45 -18.08 3.00 -8.90
CA TYR A 45 -16.67 3.16 -8.55
C TYR A 45 -16.35 4.56 -8.03
N MET A 46 -16.88 5.62 -8.66
CA MET A 46 -16.70 6.99 -8.17
C MET A 46 -17.29 7.18 -6.77
N ILE A 47 -18.49 6.66 -6.52
CA ILE A 47 -19.12 6.74 -5.18
C ILE A 47 -18.26 6.02 -4.14
N LEU A 48 -17.78 4.81 -4.45
CA LEU A 48 -16.90 4.06 -3.55
C LEU A 48 -15.56 4.78 -3.32
N ALA A 49 -14.95 5.33 -4.36
CA ALA A 49 -13.73 6.12 -4.22
C ALA A 49 -13.95 7.32 -3.29
N LEU A 50 -15.06 8.05 -3.45
CA LEU A 50 -15.43 9.15 -2.56
C LEU A 50 -15.61 8.69 -1.12
N ILE A 51 -16.28 7.54 -0.90
CA ILE A 51 -16.41 6.96 0.45
C ILE A 51 -15.02 6.66 1.03
N GLY A 52 -14.10 6.05 0.27
CA GLY A 52 -12.73 5.80 0.72
C GLY A 52 -11.96 7.09 1.06
N ILE A 53 -12.12 8.14 0.25
CA ILE A 53 -11.56 9.48 0.51
C ILE A 53 -12.11 10.06 1.82
N ILE A 54 -13.43 9.96 2.04
CA ILE A 54 -14.08 10.44 3.28
C ILE A 54 -13.50 9.72 4.49
N HIS A 55 -13.20 8.43 4.42
CA HIS A 55 -12.57 7.70 5.52
C HIS A 55 -11.20 8.29 5.90
N PHE A 56 -10.36 8.61 4.92
CA PHE A 56 -9.08 9.27 5.15
C PHE A 56 -9.25 10.69 5.72
N LEU A 57 -10.25 11.45 5.26
CA LEU A 57 -10.57 12.76 5.81
C LEU A 57 -11.05 12.68 7.27
N LEU A 58 -11.85 11.67 7.63
CA LEU A 58 -12.32 11.46 8.99
C LEU A 58 -11.19 11.18 9.98
N ILE A 59 -10.10 10.54 9.52
CA ILE A 59 -8.88 10.34 10.32
C ILE A 59 -7.86 11.48 10.17
N ARG A 60 -8.24 12.57 9.48
CA ARG A 60 -7.43 13.78 9.22
C ARG A 60 -6.14 13.53 8.43
N GLU A 61 -6.11 12.47 7.63
CA GLU A 61 -4.96 12.12 6.78
C GLU A 61 -5.17 12.57 5.34
N TYR A 62 -5.07 13.88 5.09
CA TYR A 62 -5.30 14.44 3.75
C TYR A 62 -4.10 14.24 2.80
N ARG A 63 -2.89 14.10 3.35
CA ARG A 63 -1.65 13.98 2.56
C ARG A 63 -1.61 12.67 1.77
N ILE A 64 -2.07 11.58 2.37
CA ILE A 64 -2.10 10.27 1.71
C ILE A 64 -3.06 10.25 0.51
N ILE A 65 -4.14 11.05 0.55
CA ILE A 65 -5.07 11.19 -0.58
C ILE A 65 -4.32 11.84 -1.76
N LEU A 66 -3.60 12.95 -1.51
CA LEU A 66 -2.82 13.62 -2.54
C LEU A 66 -1.71 12.73 -3.11
N TYR A 67 -0.96 12.05 -2.24
CA TYR A 67 0.11 11.15 -2.69
C TYR A 67 -0.43 9.95 -3.46
N SER A 68 -1.55 9.36 -3.03
CA SER A 68 -2.18 8.25 -3.75
C SER A 68 -2.65 8.68 -5.14
N LEU A 69 -3.20 9.89 -5.27
CA LEU A 69 -3.58 10.46 -6.57
C LEU A 69 -2.35 10.64 -7.46
N LEU A 70 -1.27 11.24 -6.96
CA LEU A 70 -0.04 11.49 -7.73
C LEU A 70 0.59 10.19 -8.26
N VAL A 71 0.61 9.14 -7.43
CA VAL A 71 1.13 7.82 -7.82
C VAL A 71 0.24 7.17 -8.88
N TYR A 72 -1.09 7.31 -8.76
CA TYR A 72 -2.03 6.63 -9.65
C TYR A 72 -2.25 7.36 -10.99
N ILE A 73 -2.25 8.70 -10.99
CA ILE A 73 -2.61 9.50 -12.18
C ILE A 73 -1.58 9.33 -13.30
N SER A 74 -0.29 9.19 -12.95
CA SER A 74 0.80 9.07 -13.93
C SER A 74 0.67 7.83 -14.82
N PRO A 75 0.53 6.60 -14.28
CA PRO A 75 0.28 5.42 -15.12
C PRO A 75 -1.10 5.45 -15.76
N ALA A 76 -2.14 5.98 -15.10
CA ALA A 76 -3.47 6.06 -15.67
C ALA A 76 -3.53 6.96 -16.92
N LEU A 77 -2.90 8.12 -16.88
CA LEU A 77 -2.80 9.04 -18.01
C LEU A 77 -2.01 8.42 -19.17
N LEU A 78 -0.95 7.67 -18.87
CA LEU A 78 -0.17 6.97 -19.89
C LEU A 78 -1.01 5.90 -20.61
N ILE A 79 -1.81 5.13 -19.87
CA ILE A 79 -2.75 4.15 -20.45
C ILE A 79 -3.77 4.86 -21.35
N VAL A 80 -4.42 5.92 -20.85
CA VAL A 80 -5.40 6.70 -21.63
C VAL A 80 -4.77 7.27 -22.90
N LEU A 81 -3.55 7.81 -22.80
CA LEU A 81 -2.84 8.38 -23.95
C LEU A 81 -2.54 7.31 -25.01
N ILE A 82 -2.04 6.15 -24.60
CA ILE A 82 -1.75 5.03 -25.50
C ILE A 82 -3.03 4.56 -26.21
N ASP A 83 -4.12 4.36 -25.46
CA ASP A 83 -5.39 3.93 -26.02
C ASP A 83 -6.03 4.99 -26.93
N TYR A 84 -5.85 6.28 -26.60
CA TYR A 84 -6.28 7.37 -27.47
C TYR A 84 -5.52 7.39 -28.79
N LEU A 85 -4.19 7.26 -28.75
CA LEU A 85 -3.34 7.21 -29.95
C LEU A 85 -3.58 5.95 -30.79
N ALA A 86 -3.94 4.83 -30.16
CA ALA A 86 -4.30 3.59 -30.83
C ALA A 86 -5.73 3.59 -31.40
N GLY A 87 -6.55 4.61 -31.07
CA GLY A 87 -7.96 4.66 -31.46
C GLY A 87 -8.85 3.62 -30.75
N THR A 88 -8.36 3.02 -29.67
CA THR A 88 -9.03 1.97 -28.88
C THR A 88 -9.71 2.49 -27.63
N LEU A 89 -9.62 3.81 -27.36
CA LEU A 89 -10.19 4.42 -26.18
C LEU A 89 -11.70 4.13 -26.07
N SER A 90 -12.06 3.47 -24.99
CA SER A 90 -13.44 3.06 -24.73
C SER A 90 -13.83 3.38 -23.30
N TYR A 91 -15.14 3.51 -23.08
CA TYR A 91 -15.71 3.66 -21.74
C TYR A 91 -15.23 2.58 -20.77
N LYS A 92 -15.01 1.35 -21.24
CA LYS A 92 -14.53 0.23 -20.40
C LYS A 92 -13.14 0.49 -19.84
N ILE A 93 -12.24 1.08 -20.64
CA ILE A 93 -10.88 1.43 -20.19
C ILE A 93 -10.96 2.47 -19.07
N ILE A 94 -11.75 3.53 -19.27
CA ILE A 94 -11.95 4.57 -18.27
C ILE A 94 -12.55 3.99 -16.99
N ALA A 95 -13.61 3.18 -17.09
CA ALA A 95 -14.24 2.52 -15.95
C ALA A 95 -13.26 1.60 -15.20
N THR A 96 -12.37 0.90 -15.92
CA THR A 96 -11.34 0.04 -15.33
C THR A 96 -10.28 0.85 -14.57
N LEU A 97 -9.89 2.02 -15.08
CA LEU A 97 -8.98 2.92 -14.38
C LEU A 97 -9.63 3.50 -13.10
N VAL A 98 -10.91 3.87 -13.15
CA VAL A 98 -11.62 4.34 -11.94
C VAL A 98 -11.77 3.20 -10.92
N PHE A 99 -12.08 1.98 -11.37
CA PHE A 99 -12.09 0.79 -10.52
C PHE A 99 -10.71 0.54 -9.87
N GLY A 100 -9.64 0.65 -10.66
CA GLY A 100 -8.29 0.46 -10.17
C GLY A 100 -7.90 1.49 -9.10
N TYR A 101 -8.26 2.76 -9.28
CA TYR A 101 -8.04 3.79 -8.26
C TYR A 101 -8.85 3.52 -6.99
N THR A 102 -10.11 3.13 -7.16
CA THR A 102 -11.00 2.75 -6.05
C THR A 102 -10.37 1.61 -5.24
N SER A 103 -9.96 0.53 -5.91
CA SER A 103 -9.29 -0.61 -5.30
C SER A 103 -8.01 -0.19 -4.57
N PHE A 104 -7.20 0.67 -5.20
CA PHE A 104 -5.97 1.18 -4.62
C PHE A 104 -6.22 1.95 -3.32
N ILE A 105 -7.21 2.85 -3.29
CA ILE A 105 -7.59 3.59 -2.07
C ILE A 105 -7.99 2.64 -0.94
N TYR A 106 -8.80 1.62 -1.20
CA TYR A 106 -9.27 0.72 -0.14
C TYR A 106 -8.18 -0.21 0.37
N ILE A 107 -7.29 -0.69 -0.50
CA ILE A 107 -6.09 -1.43 -0.09
C ILE A 107 -5.22 -0.55 0.79
N LEU A 108 -5.02 0.71 0.39
CA LEU A 108 -4.24 1.68 1.15
C LEU A 108 -4.88 2.01 2.50
N LEU A 109 -6.21 2.16 2.54
CA LEU A 109 -6.96 2.39 3.77
C LEU A 109 -6.82 1.20 4.72
N PHE A 110 -6.98 -0.01 4.20
CA PHE A 110 -6.81 -1.23 4.98
C PHE A 110 -5.40 -1.33 5.54
N TYR A 111 -4.37 -1.14 4.69
CA TYR A 111 -2.98 -1.18 5.11
C TYR A 111 -2.70 -0.09 6.16
N ALA A 112 -3.03 1.17 5.88
CA ALA A 112 -2.74 2.30 6.75
C ALA A 112 -3.44 2.21 8.13
N THR A 113 -4.63 1.60 8.20
CA THR A 113 -5.44 1.59 9.44
C THR A 113 -5.50 0.25 10.14
N THR A 114 -4.74 -0.75 9.69
CA THR A 114 -4.75 -2.10 10.28
C THR A 114 -3.36 -2.47 10.78
N PRO A 115 -3.14 -2.40 12.11
CA PRO A 115 -1.91 -2.88 12.72
C PRO A 115 -1.67 -4.36 12.44
N ILE A 116 -0.40 -4.74 12.28
CA ILE A 116 -0.01 -6.13 11.97
C ILE A 116 -0.49 -7.12 13.03
N GLN A 117 -0.57 -6.69 14.29
CA GLN A 117 -1.05 -7.52 15.40
C GLN A 117 -2.52 -7.94 15.21
N GLN A 118 -3.34 -7.08 14.60
CA GLN A 118 -4.73 -7.41 14.29
C GLN A 118 -4.81 -8.48 13.19
N LEU A 119 -3.95 -8.39 12.17
CA LEU A 119 -3.87 -9.42 11.14
C LEU A 119 -3.53 -10.80 11.74
N TYR A 120 -2.57 -10.87 12.66
CA TYR A 120 -2.24 -12.09 13.38
C TYR A 120 -3.40 -12.64 14.21
N LYS A 121 -4.16 -11.75 14.87
CA LYS A 121 -5.30 -12.15 15.70
C LYS A 121 -6.43 -12.78 14.88
N TYR A 122 -6.70 -12.24 13.68
CA TYR A 122 -7.80 -12.70 12.83
C TYR A 122 -7.43 -13.87 11.91
N PHE A 123 -6.22 -13.88 11.34
CA PHE A 123 -5.80 -14.91 10.38
C PHE A 123 -4.92 -16.00 11.00
N GLY A 124 -4.53 -15.85 12.27
CA GLY A 124 -3.59 -16.74 12.93
C GLY A 124 -2.17 -16.64 12.34
N ARG A 125 -1.30 -17.56 12.74
CA ARG A 125 0.06 -17.65 12.20
C ARG A 125 0.05 -18.51 10.94
N ASN A 126 0.06 -17.86 9.79
CA ASN A 126 0.08 -18.50 8.47
C ASN A 126 1.11 -17.83 7.55
N VAL A 127 1.39 -18.43 6.40
CA VAL A 127 2.39 -17.90 5.44
C VAL A 127 2.07 -16.45 5.07
N PHE A 128 0.80 -16.13 4.83
CA PHE A 128 0.35 -14.78 4.48
C PHE A 128 0.67 -13.72 5.55
N THR A 129 0.34 -13.99 6.81
CA THR A 129 0.64 -13.07 7.93
C THR A 129 2.14 -12.91 8.17
N LEU A 130 2.91 -13.99 8.02
CA LEU A 130 4.37 -13.94 8.08
C LEU A 130 4.97 -13.10 6.93
N SER A 131 4.48 -13.26 5.70
CA SER A 131 4.91 -12.46 4.56
C SER A 131 4.60 -10.98 4.76
N LEU A 132 3.42 -10.64 5.29
CA LEU A 132 3.06 -9.24 5.61
C LEU A 132 3.94 -8.66 6.72
N LEU A 133 4.27 -9.44 7.75
CA LEU A 133 5.18 -9.01 8.80
C LEU A 133 6.60 -8.78 8.27
N MET A 134 7.09 -9.66 7.38
CA MET A 134 8.37 -9.44 6.70
C MET A 134 8.35 -8.16 5.87
N LEU A 135 7.29 -7.94 5.08
CA LEU A 135 7.13 -6.71 4.29
C LEU A 135 7.12 -5.46 5.18
N HIS A 136 6.42 -5.49 6.31
CA HIS A 136 6.40 -4.40 7.28
C HIS A 136 7.80 -4.12 7.87
N ASN A 137 8.53 -5.16 8.27
CA ASN A 137 9.90 -5.01 8.79
C ASN A 137 10.87 -4.45 7.75
N ILE A 138 10.78 -4.94 6.50
CA ILE A 138 11.61 -4.46 5.39
C ILE A 138 11.36 -2.97 5.15
N VAL A 139 10.10 -2.53 5.15
CA VAL A 139 9.73 -1.11 4.99
C VAL A 139 10.29 -0.27 6.14
N ALA A 140 10.22 -0.75 7.38
CA ALA A 140 10.76 -0.06 8.54
C ALA A 140 12.30 0.10 8.46
N GLU A 141 13.02 -0.96 8.13
CA GLU A 141 14.48 -0.92 7.97
C GLU A 141 14.92 -0.04 6.80
N LEU A 142 14.20 -0.11 5.66
CA LEU A 142 14.40 0.81 4.53
C LEU A 142 14.25 2.26 4.94
N TYR A 143 13.24 2.57 5.76
CA TYR A 143 13.02 3.91 6.26
C TYR A 143 14.19 4.40 7.14
N GLU A 144 14.66 3.57 8.08
CA GLU A 144 15.81 3.90 8.91
C GLU A 144 17.08 4.15 8.09
N VAL A 145 17.29 3.37 7.03
CA VAL A 145 18.43 3.56 6.11
C VAL A 145 18.29 4.84 5.30
N ILE A 146 17.10 5.14 4.78
CA ILE A 146 16.83 6.40 4.08
C ILE A 146 17.10 7.59 5.00
N GLU A 147 16.63 7.54 6.25
CA GLU A 147 16.80 8.63 7.21
C GLU A 147 18.27 8.77 7.64
N SER A 148 18.98 7.66 7.84
CA SER A 148 20.43 7.63 8.09
C SER A 148 21.24 8.23 6.93
N LYS A 149 20.82 8.01 5.69
CA LYS A 149 21.45 8.64 4.52
C LYS A 149 21.11 10.13 4.43
N ARG A 150 19.85 10.49 4.66
CA ARG A 150 19.39 11.87 4.63
C ARG A 150 20.12 12.74 5.65
N THR A 151 20.31 12.23 6.87
CA THR A 151 21.10 12.91 7.93
C THR A 151 22.57 13.09 7.56
N ARG A 152 23.10 12.29 6.64
CA ARG A 152 24.45 12.43 6.06
C ARG A 152 24.49 13.32 4.81
N GLY A 153 23.41 14.04 4.52
CA GLY A 153 23.32 14.96 3.38
C GLY A 153 22.99 14.29 2.04
N TRP A 154 22.53 13.03 2.06
CA TRP A 154 22.05 12.38 0.84
C TRP A 154 20.65 12.91 0.47
N GLU A 155 20.55 13.51 -0.71
CA GLU A 155 19.29 13.93 -1.31
C GLU A 155 19.02 13.10 -2.58
N PRO A 156 17.90 12.38 -2.67
CA PRO A 156 17.65 11.47 -3.79
C PRO A 156 17.61 12.17 -5.16
N GLY A 157 17.26 13.46 -5.22
CA GLY A 157 17.19 14.24 -6.45
C GLY A 157 16.44 13.50 -7.58
N PHE A 158 16.83 13.74 -8.83
CA PHE A 158 16.38 12.96 -10.00
C PHE A 158 17.39 11.89 -10.44
N ASN A 159 18.42 11.64 -9.65
CA ASN A 159 19.49 10.74 -10.05
C ASN A 159 19.03 9.28 -9.91
N ILE A 160 18.87 8.60 -11.05
CA ILE A 160 18.45 7.20 -11.13
C ILE A 160 19.42 6.27 -10.39
N TYR A 161 20.72 6.60 -10.37
CA TYR A 161 21.73 5.82 -9.66
C TYR A 161 21.49 5.79 -8.15
N ASN A 162 21.07 6.93 -7.57
CA ASN A 162 20.73 7.03 -6.15
C ASN A 162 19.49 6.20 -5.79
N HIS A 163 18.53 6.10 -6.72
CA HIS A 163 17.35 5.25 -6.55
C HIS A 163 17.69 3.76 -6.66
N PHE A 164 18.58 3.39 -7.58
CA PHE A 164 19.07 2.02 -7.72
C PHE A 164 19.81 1.53 -6.46
N LEU A 165 20.65 2.39 -5.87
CA LEU A 165 21.32 2.11 -4.60
C LEU A 165 20.35 1.79 -3.45
N LEU A 166 19.22 2.49 -3.38
CA LEU A 166 18.18 2.19 -2.39
C LEU A 166 17.51 0.83 -2.62
N VAL A 167 17.20 0.49 -3.88
CA VAL A 167 16.62 -0.81 -4.23
C VAL A 167 17.61 -1.93 -3.90
N PHE A 168 18.89 -1.74 -4.18
CA PHE A 168 19.93 -2.70 -3.85
C PHE A 168 20.04 -2.92 -2.34
N GLU A 169 20.01 -1.84 -1.55
CA GLU A 169 20.00 -1.95 -0.08
C GLU A 169 18.74 -2.63 0.45
N ALA A 170 17.56 -2.33 -0.11
CA ALA A 170 16.32 -3.03 0.24
C ALA A 170 16.44 -4.55 0.06
N ILE A 171 16.98 -4.97 -1.09
CA ILE A 171 17.20 -6.39 -1.42
C ILE A 171 18.18 -7.00 -0.44
N ARG A 172 19.32 -6.34 -0.18
CA ARG A 172 20.34 -6.83 0.75
C ARG A 172 19.78 -7.02 2.16
N ILE A 173 19.04 -6.03 2.67
CA ILE A 173 18.40 -6.07 3.98
C ILE A 173 17.41 -7.24 4.05
N THR A 174 16.58 -7.40 3.00
CA THR A 174 15.63 -8.51 2.89
C THR A 174 16.33 -9.87 2.98
N ILE A 175 17.44 -10.06 2.26
CA ILE A 175 18.21 -11.31 2.26
C ILE A 175 18.75 -11.60 3.68
N ILE A 176 19.41 -10.62 4.31
CA ILE A 176 19.95 -10.77 5.67
C ILE A 176 18.83 -11.16 6.65
N ARG A 177 17.66 -10.51 6.55
CA ARG A 177 16.55 -10.78 7.47
C ARG A 177 15.91 -12.15 7.26
N ILE A 178 15.79 -12.60 6.01
CA ILE A 178 15.34 -13.96 5.69
C ILE A 178 16.32 -14.98 6.27
N GLU A 179 17.62 -14.74 6.14
CA GLU A 179 18.66 -15.62 6.68
C GLU A 179 18.59 -15.69 8.22
N GLU A 180 18.52 -14.55 8.91
CA GLU A 180 18.36 -14.49 10.36
C GLU A 180 17.12 -15.23 10.85
N ILE A 181 15.98 -15.03 10.18
CA ILE A 181 14.73 -15.71 10.52
C ILE A 181 14.84 -17.21 10.26
N THR A 182 15.48 -17.62 9.16
CA THR A 182 15.68 -19.04 8.82
C THR A 182 16.57 -19.71 9.87
N VAL A 183 17.67 -19.07 10.28
CA VAL A 183 18.56 -19.56 11.36
C VAL A 183 17.81 -19.62 12.69
N ALA A 184 16.98 -18.63 13.00
CA ALA A 184 16.16 -18.61 14.20
C ALA A 184 15.06 -19.68 14.21
N LEU A 185 14.51 -20.03 13.04
CA LEU A 185 13.52 -21.10 12.90
C LEU A 185 14.18 -22.48 13.00
N ARG A 186 15.32 -22.68 12.34
CA ARG A 186 16.12 -23.91 12.44
C ARG A 186 16.59 -24.17 13.86
N SER A 187 17.04 -23.14 14.58
CA SER A 187 17.42 -23.28 16.00
C SER A 187 16.23 -23.62 16.92
N ARG A 188 15.00 -23.44 16.45
CA ARG A 188 13.76 -23.86 17.13
C ARG A 188 13.24 -25.21 16.64
N GLY A 189 14.00 -25.94 15.83
CA GLY A 189 13.62 -27.25 15.29
C GLY A 189 12.54 -27.18 14.20
N VAL A 190 12.40 -26.03 13.54
CA VAL A 190 11.53 -25.86 12.37
C VAL A 190 12.42 -25.85 11.13
N ASP A 191 12.30 -26.89 10.30
CA ASP A 191 13.00 -27.01 9.02
C ASP A 191 12.39 -26.13 7.92
#